data_AF-A0A2V7M5I7-F1
#
_entry.id   AF-A0A2V7M5I7-F1
#
_cell.length_a   1.000
_cell.length_b   1.000
_cell.length_c   1.000
_cell.angle_alpha   90.00
_cell.angle_beta   90.00
_cell.angle_gamma   90.00
#
_symmetry.space_group_name_H-M   'P 1'
#
loop_
_entity.id
_entity.type
_entity.pdbx_description
1 polymer ?
#
loop_
_entity_poly.entity_id
_entity_poly.type
_entity_poly.pdbx_seq_one_letter_code
_entity_poly.pdbx_strand_id
1 'polypeptide(L)'
;GLFEYKNRSTGLASTAGKYAAAFALGAGVFQGRDSAYARQLARRARAVYALGAAHPGVCQTAPARSPYFYEEDDWADDMELGAAELYALTDEPTYFHAALQYAALEPVSPWMGQDTARHYQWYPWHNNGHYEIWRTGGDSARRVVAEYYRRGLEAVTRRARNGFRIGIPFIWCSNNLLASFATQAHFYRRMTGDSTYLEYETAALDWLFGSNPWGVSMVIGLGTTYPRTPHSVVAQQLHLQLTGGLVDGPVYRSIFEHLRGIRLLEADEYAPFNTGFIVYHDDVGDYSTNEPIMDGTANLAYVLAGWAVASPLRACPQCGDGATLQRRRSP
;
A
#
# COMPACT_ATOMS: atom_id res chain seq x y z
N GLY A 1 12.34 -25.09 -7.43
CA GLY A 1 12.17 -25.76 -6.13
C GLY A 1 11.98 -27.27 -6.29
N LEU A 2 12.15 -28.03 -5.21
CA LEU A 2 12.02 -29.49 -5.14
C LEU A 2 10.56 -29.98 -4.94
N PHE A 3 9.60 -29.06 -4.85
CA PHE A 3 8.19 -29.35 -4.59
C PHE A 3 7.31 -29.00 -5.80
N GLU A 4 6.00 -29.29 -5.68
CA GLU A 4 4.98 -29.10 -6.71
C GLU A 4 4.92 -27.66 -7.22
N TYR A 5 4.82 -26.68 -6.33
CA TYR A 5 4.77 -25.27 -6.69
C TYR A 5 6.17 -24.68 -6.82
N LYS A 6 6.37 -23.85 -7.85
CA LYS A 6 7.62 -23.15 -8.13
C LYS A 6 7.31 -21.67 -8.37
N ASN A 7 8.15 -20.81 -7.81
CA ASN A 7 8.12 -19.39 -8.15
C ASN A 7 8.88 -19.13 -9.46
N ARG A 8 8.81 -17.87 -9.92
CA ARG A 8 9.40 -17.37 -11.16
C ARG A 8 10.41 -16.25 -10.86
N SER A 9 11.15 -16.38 -9.77
CA SER A 9 12.18 -15.39 -9.42
C SER A 9 13.23 -15.28 -10.52
N THR A 10 13.57 -14.05 -10.91
CA THR A 10 14.55 -13.73 -11.96
C THR A 10 15.76 -12.96 -11.42
N GLY A 11 15.67 -12.43 -10.20
CA GLY A 11 16.74 -11.64 -9.61
C GLY A 11 16.54 -11.39 -8.12
N LEU A 12 17.26 -10.40 -7.60
CA LEU A 12 17.20 -10.00 -6.18
C LEU A 12 16.71 -8.56 -6.00
N ALA A 13 16.59 -7.80 -7.08
CA ALA A 13 16.39 -6.36 -7.05
C ALA A 13 15.12 -5.92 -6.30
N SER A 14 13.97 -6.57 -6.52
CA SER A 14 12.72 -6.23 -5.80
C SER A 14 12.88 -6.25 -4.27
N THR A 15 13.35 -7.38 -3.71
CA THR A 15 13.61 -7.48 -2.28
C THR A 15 14.75 -6.55 -1.84
N ALA A 16 15.83 -6.48 -2.62
CA ALA A 16 16.98 -5.66 -2.27
C ALA A 16 16.65 -4.15 -2.21
N GLY A 17 15.82 -3.66 -3.13
CA GLY A 17 15.33 -2.28 -3.18
C GLY A 17 14.46 -1.95 -1.97
N LYS A 18 13.49 -2.81 -1.63
CA LYS A 18 12.66 -2.69 -0.41
C LYS A 18 13.51 -2.61 0.86
N TYR A 19 14.52 -3.48 0.97
CA TYR A 19 15.47 -3.45 2.11
C TYR A 19 16.35 -2.20 2.12
N ALA A 20 16.85 -1.77 0.96
CA ALA A 20 17.65 -0.56 0.84
C ALA A 20 16.87 0.67 1.28
N ALA A 21 15.64 0.83 0.79
CA ALA A 21 14.73 1.90 1.15
C ALA A 21 14.47 1.93 2.67
N ALA A 22 14.02 0.80 3.24
CA ALA A 22 13.71 0.72 4.67
C ALA A 22 14.93 1.01 5.56
N PHE A 23 16.11 0.50 5.20
CA PHE A 23 17.33 0.75 5.96
C PHE A 23 17.86 2.17 5.79
N ALA A 24 17.77 2.77 4.60
CA ALA A 24 18.19 4.14 4.38
C ALA A 24 17.30 5.12 5.16
N LEU A 25 15.97 4.96 5.05
CA LEU A 25 15.00 5.74 5.83
C LEU A 25 15.22 5.55 7.34
N GLY A 26 15.39 4.29 7.77
CA GLY A 26 15.68 3.97 9.16
C GLY A 26 16.96 4.63 9.68
N ALA A 27 18.03 4.67 8.87
CA ALA A 27 19.26 5.36 9.25
C ALA A 27 19.01 6.84 9.54
N GLY A 28 18.22 7.52 8.70
CA GLY A 28 17.82 8.92 8.91
C GLY A 28 17.01 9.10 10.21
N VAL A 29 15.99 8.27 10.43
CA VAL A 29 15.11 8.34 11.61
C VAL A 29 15.86 8.09 12.92
N PHE A 30 16.82 7.15 12.93
CA PHE A 30 17.55 6.76 14.14
C PHE A 30 18.80 7.61 14.41
N GLN A 31 19.24 8.47 13.49
CA GLN A 31 20.48 9.23 13.61
C GLN A 31 20.61 10.00 14.94
N GLY A 32 19.53 10.64 15.39
CA GLY A 32 19.49 11.41 16.65
C GLY A 32 19.18 10.60 17.92
N ARG A 33 18.80 9.31 17.80
CA ARG A 33 18.38 8.45 18.92
C ARG A 33 19.38 7.33 19.20
N ASP A 34 19.92 6.73 18.15
CA ASP A 34 20.93 5.69 18.21
C ASP A 34 21.83 5.78 16.96
N SER A 35 22.90 6.57 17.09
CA SER A 35 23.82 6.79 15.97
C SER A 35 24.59 5.53 15.56
N ALA A 36 24.78 4.57 16.46
CA ALA A 36 25.49 3.32 16.15
C ALA A 36 24.61 2.43 15.27
N TYR A 37 23.34 2.31 15.64
CA TYR A 37 22.35 1.60 14.83
C TYR A 37 22.11 2.30 13.49
N ALA A 38 22.00 3.63 13.48
CA ALA A 38 21.87 4.40 12.23
C ALA A 38 23.04 4.14 11.25
N ARG A 39 24.29 4.14 11.73
CA ARG A 39 25.46 3.77 10.90
C ARG A 39 25.41 2.32 10.41
N GLN A 40 24.87 1.40 11.21
CA GLN A 40 24.69 0.02 10.79
C GLN A 40 23.64 -0.10 9.68
N LEU A 41 22.51 0.59 9.81
CA LEU A 41 21.47 0.65 8.79
C LEU A 41 21.99 1.28 7.49
N ALA A 42 22.68 2.42 7.55
CA ALA A 42 23.24 3.08 6.38
C ALA A 42 24.21 2.17 5.59
N ARG A 43 25.11 1.45 6.28
CA ARG A 43 26.01 0.48 5.64
C ARG A 43 25.25 -0.66 4.97
N ARG A 44 24.23 -1.18 5.64
CA ARG A 44 23.39 -2.28 5.09
C ARG A 44 22.58 -1.82 3.89
N ALA A 45 22.02 -0.62 3.93
CA ALA A 45 21.27 -0.02 2.84
C ALA A 45 22.11 0.04 1.54
N ARG A 46 23.34 0.56 1.64
CA ARG A 46 24.27 0.63 0.50
C ARG A 46 24.64 -0.76 -0.03
N ALA A 47 24.95 -1.69 0.87
CA ALA A 47 25.37 -3.04 0.50
C ALA A 47 24.24 -3.82 -0.21
N VAL A 48 23.02 -3.76 0.34
CA VAL A 48 21.88 -4.47 -0.24
C VAL A 48 21.42 -3.81 -1.54
N TYR A 49 21.45 -2.49 -1.64
CA TYR A 49 21.16 -1.80 -2.90
C TYR A 49 22.13 -2.19 -4.02
N ALA A 50 23.44 -2.23 -3.72
CA ALA A 50 24.45 -2.66 -4.68
C ALA A 50 24.22 -4.11 -5.15
N LEU A 51 23.79 -4.99 -4.25
CA LEU A 51 23.39 -6.35 -4.60
C LEU A 51 22.18 -6.37 -5.54
N GLY A 52 21.15 -5.56 -5.27
CA GLY A 52 19.97 -5.43 -6.13
C GLY A 52 20.32 -4.92 -7.53
N ALA A 53 21.14 -3.86 -7.61
CA ALA A 53 21.60 -3.29 -8.87
C ALA A 53 22.43 -4.28 -9.71
N ALA A 54 23.19 -5.17 -9.07
CA ALA A 54 23.97 -6.22 -9.74
C ALA A 54 23.12 -7.42 -10.20
N HIS A 55 21.92 -7.60 -9.64
CA HIS A 55 21.05 -8.74 -9.89
C HIS A 55 19.60 -8.29 -10.17
N PRO A 56 19.37 -7.61 -11.31
CA PRO A 56 18.04 -7.12 -11.70
C PRO A 56 17.03 -8.26 -11.79
N GLY A 57 15.78 -7.95 -11.50
CA GLY A 57 14.68 -8.93 -11.50
C GLY A 57 14.03 -9.13 -10.14
N VAL A 58 13.04 -10.01 -10.14
CA VAL A 58 12.13 -10.20 -9.01
C VAL A 58 12.53 -11.39 -8.14
N CYS A 59 12.29 -11.25 -6.84
CA CYS A 59 12.45 -12.30 -5.85
C CYS A 59 11.08 -12.58 -5.22
N GLN A 60 10.55 -13.76 -5.55
CA GLN A 60 9.22 -14.19 -5.14
C GLN A 60 9.33 -15.14 -3.93
N THR A 61 8.26 -15.25 -3.15
CA THR A 61 8.20 -16.22 -2.04
C THR A 61 8.44 -17.64 -2.55
N ALA A 62 9.14 -18.48 -1.79
CA ALA A 62 9.31 -19.90 -2.13
C ALA A 62 8.01 -20.66 -1.78
N PRO A 63 7.20 -21.11 -2.76
CA PRO A 63 5.83 -21.54 -2.51
C PRO A 63 5.74 -22.93 -1.88
N ALA A 64 6.71 -23.81 -2.15
CA ALA A 64 6.77 -25.19 -1.69
C ALA A 64 5.45 -25.97 -1.90
N ARG A 65 4.57 -26.01 -0.88
CA ARG A 65 3.28 -26.72 -0.90
C ARG A 65 2.06 -25.82 -1.14
N SER A 66 2.24 -24.50 -1.14
CA SER A 66 1.14 -23.54 -1.34
C SER A 66 1.05 -23.11 -2.81
N PRO A 67 -0.14 -23.13 -3.42
CA PRO A 67 -0.35 -22.55 -4.75
C PRO A 67 -0.34 -21.01 -4.73
N TYR A 68 -0.62 -20.39 -3.57
CA TYR A 68 -0.64 -18.94 -3.40
C TYR A 68 0.62 -18.50 -2.67
N PHE A 69 1.31 -17.52 -3.24
CA PHE A 69 2.56 -16.95 -2.74
C PHE A 69 2.69 -15.52 -3.24
N TYR A 70 3.65 -14.74 -2.74
CA TYR A 70 3.90 -13.40 -3.29
C TYR A 70 4.59 -13.52 -4.64
N GLU A 71 3.82 -13.23 -5.69
CA GLU A 71 4.18 -13.48 -7.08
C GLU A 71 4.96 -12.35 -7.74
N GLU A 72 5.30 -11.28 -7.03
CA GLU A 72 6.11 -10.12 -7.48
C GLU A 72 6.70 -10.25 -8.89
N ASP A 73 6.23 -9.44 -9.82
CA ASP A 73 6.66 -9.35 -11.22
C ASP A 73 7.22 -7.94 -11.56
N ASP A 74 7.28 -7.01 -10.58
CA ASP A 74 7.96 -5.72 -10.69
C ASP A 74 9.13 -5.60 -9.69
N TRP A 75 10.15 -4.83 -10.06
CA TRP A 75 11.31 -4.53 -9.24
C TRP A 75 11.83 -3.10 -9.45
N ALA A 76 11.25 -2.37 -10.41
CA ALA A 76 11.72 -1.03 -10.77
C ALA A 76 11.36 -0.02 -9.68
N ASP A 77 10.11 0.03 -9.22
CA ASP A 77 9.68 0.79 -8.03
C ASP A 77 10.58 0.56 -6.81
N ASP A 78 10.92 -0.70 -6.53
CA ASP A 78 11.68 -1.06 -5.34
C ASP A 78 13.09 -0.48 -5.40
N MET A 79 13.74 -0.63 -6.55
CA MET A 79 15.07 -0.07 -6.78
C MET A 79 15.02 1.45 -6.89
N GLU A 80 13.95 2.02 -7.44
CA GLU A 80 13.72 3.46 -7.47
C GLU A 80 13.64 4.03 -6.06
N LEU A 81 12.79 3.48 -5.21
CA LEU A 81 12.63 3.92 -3.83
C LEU A 81 13.93 3.74 -3.05
N GLY A 82 14.60 2.60 -3.21
CA GLY A 82 15.90 2.35 -2.59
C GLY A 82 16.96 3.38 -3.00
N ALA A 83 16.98 3.78 -4.28
CA ALA A 83 17.87 4.80 -4.80
C ALA A 83 17.52 6.19 -4.25
N ALA A 84 16.23 6.56 -4.24
CA ALA A 84 15.78 7.86 -3.77
C ALA A 84 16.07 8.06 -2.27
N GLU A 85 15.83 7.04 -1.44
CA GLU A 85 16.14 7.07 -0.01
C GLU A 85 17.65 7.08 0.27
N LEU A 86 18.45 6.36 -0.53
CA LEU A 86 19.91 6.45 -0.44
C LEU A 86 20.42 7.82 -0.85
N TYR A 87 19.86 8.44 -1.88
CA TYR A 87 20.19 9.82 -2.24
C TYR A 87 19.86 10.78 -1.09
N ALA A 88 18.67 10.68 -0.50
CA ALA A 88 18.28 11.50 0.64
C ALA A 88 19.20 11.32 1.87
N LEU A 89 19.78 10.13 2.04
CA LEU A 89 20.71 9.83 3.14
C LEU A 89 22.14 10.33 2.88
N THR A 90 22.58 10.42 1.62
CA THR A 90 24.01 10.51 1.29
C THR A 90 24.39 11.68 0.38
N ASP A 91 23.41 12.32 -0.25
CA ASP A 91 23.57 13.37 -1.27
C ASP A 91 24.43 12.93 -2.48
N GLU A 92 24.61 11.62 -2.71
CA GLU A 92 25.40 11.11 -3.84
C GLU A 92 24.59 11.12 -5.15
N PRO A 93 24.99 11.91 -6.17
CA PRO A 93 24.20 12.08 -7.39
C PRO A 93 23.95 10.77 -8.17
N THR A 94 24.82 9.77 -7.99
CA THR A 94 24.67 8.44 -8.62
C THR A 94 23.37 7.77 -8.22
N TYR A 95 22.93 7.91 -6.96
CA TYR A 95 21.66 7.35 -6.52
C TYR A 95 20.47 8.12 -7.10
N PHE A 96 20.55 9.45 -7.16
CA PHE A 96 19.50 10.26 -7.79
C PHE A 96 19.31 9.92 -9.27
N HIS A 97 20.42 9.77 -10.01
CA HIS A 97 20.37 9.35 -11.42
C HIS A 97 19.79 7.94 -11.58
N ALA A 98 20.13 7.00 -10.70
CA ALA A 98 19.55 5.66 -10.72
C ALA A 98 18.05 5.70 -10.42
N ALA A 99 17.60 6.50 -9.45
CA ALA A 99 16.18 6.67 -9.14
C ALA A 99 15.41 7.13 -10.40
N LEU A 100 15.90 8.15 -11.11
CA LEU A 100 15.29 8.61 -12.36
C LEU A 100 15.26 7.54 -13.47
N GLN A 101 16.28 6.68 -13.53
CA GLN A 101 16.32 5.58 -14.50
C GLN A 101 15.24 4.54 -14.18
N TYR A 102 15.11 4.14 -12.92
CA TYR A 102 14.09 3.19 -12.50
C TYR A 102 12.66 3.76 -12.62
N ALA A 103 12.47 5.04 -12.30
CA ALA A 103 11.20 5.75 -12.51
C ALA A 103 10.71 5.68 -13.96
N ALA A 104 11.63 5.73 -14.92
CA ALA A 104 11.30 5.63 -16.34
C ALA A 104 10.89 4.19 -16.76
N LEU A 105 11.27 3.16 -15.99
CA LEU A 105 10.87 1.78 -16.26
C LEU A 105 9.43 1.49 -15.79
N GLU A 106 8.99 2.13 -14.71
CA GLU A 106 7.62 2.03 -14.19
C GLU A 106 6.96 3.41 -14.06
N PRO A 107 6.61 4.04 -15.19
CA PRO A 107 5.93 5.34 -15.17
C PRO A 107 4.49 5.27 -14.63
N VAL A 108 3.89 4.08 -14.59
CA VAL A 108 2.55 3.85 -14.04
C VAL A 108 2.56 2.47 -13.40
N SER A 109 2.15 2.37 -12.13
CA SER A 109 2.11 1.09 -11.45
C SER A 109 1.21 0.09 -12.19
N PRO A 110 1.67 -1.14 -12.48
CA PRO A 110 1.10 -1.95 -13.55
C PRO A 110 -0.39 -2.29 -13.42
N TRP A 111 -0.91 -2.37 -12.19
CA TRP A 111 -2.33 -2.66 -11.95
C TRP A 111 -3.27 -1.50 -12.32
N MET A 112 -2.77 -0.26 -12.38
CA MET A 112 -3.60 0.93 -12.54
C MET A 112 -4.23 0.98 -13.94
N GLY A 113 -5.48 0.52 -14.03
CA GLY A 113 -6.24 0.40 -15.28
C GLY A 113 -6.51 -1.04 -15.73
N GLN A 114 -5.96 -2.03 -15.02
CA GLN A 114 -6.15 -3.46 -15.31
C GLN A 114 -7.39 -4.04 -14.62
N ASP A 115 -7.82 -5.20 -15.11
CA ASP A 115 -8.97 -5.95 -14.59
C ASP A 115 -8.58 -7.08 -13.64
N THR A 116 -7.39 -7.66 -13.84
CA THR A 116 -6.92 -8.84 -13.11
C THR A 116 -5.46 -8.68 -12.73
N ALA A 117 -5.05 -9.37 -11.68
CA ALA A 117 -3.65 -9.57 -11.32
C ALA A 117 -3.50 -10.93 -10.63
N ARG A 118 -2.26 -11.40 -10.58
CA ARG A 118 -1.84 -12.50 -9.71
C ARG A 118 -1.68 -12.02 -8.26
N HIS A 119 -1.55 -12.97 -7.33
CA HIS A 119 -1.47 -12.65 -5.90
C HIS A 119 -0.16 -11.90 -5.58
N TYR A 120 -0.27 -10.66 -5.06
CA TYR A 120 0.88 -9.76 -4.83
C TYR A 120 1.81 -9.61 -6.05
N GLN A 121 1.23 -9.57 -7.26
CA GLN A 121 2.02 -9.49 -8.50
C GLN A 121 2.82 -8.19 -8.64
N TRP A 122 2.34 -7.09 -8.08
CA TRP A 122 2.91 -5.75 -8.27
C TRP A 122 2.94 -4.98 -6.95
N TYR A 123 3.46 -5.63 -5.92
CA TYR A 123 3.56 -5.07 -4.58
C TYR A 123 4.74 -4.07 -4.54
N PRO A 124 4.57 -2.82 -4.08
CA PRO A 124 3.69 -2.39 -3.00
C PRO A 124 2.45 -1.58 -3.44
N TRP A 125 1.92 -1.85 -4.63
CA TRP A 125 0.63 -1.32 -5.14
C TRP A 125 0.61 0.19 -5.45
N HIS A 126 1.68 0.93 -5.17
CA HIS A 126 1.96 2.25 -5.73
C HIS A 126 3.46 2.52 -5.62
N ASN A 127 4.02 3.20 -6.61
CA ASN A 127 5.43 3.51 -6.62
C ASN A 127 5.72 4.75 -5.74
N ASN A 128 6.31 4.55 -4.56
CA ASN A 128 6.70 5.62 -3.65
C ASN A 128 7.92 6.43 -4.14
N GLY A 129 8.74 5.85 -5.00
CA GLY A 129 9.94 6.49 -5.55
C GLY A 129 9.63 7.80 -6.26
N HIS A 130 8.50 7.86 -6.98
CA HIS A 130 8.06 9.08 -7.69
C HIS A 130 7.94 10.28 -6.73
N TYR A 131 7.34 10.07 -5.56
CA TYR A 131 7.21 11.13 -4.55
C TYR A 131 8.58 11.54 -3.98
N GLU A 132 9.45 10.56 -3.72
CA GLU A 132 10.78 10.78 -3.17
C GLU A 132 11.72 11.54 -4.12
N ILE A 133 11.66 11.21 -5.41
CA ILE A 133 12.32 11.97 -6.47
C ILE A 133 11.77 13.40 -6.52
N TRP A 134 10.45 13.59 -6.37
CA TRP A 134 9.88 14.95 -6.36
C TRP A 134 10.38 15.78 -5.17
N ARG A 135 10.50 15.19 -3.97
CA ARG A 135 10.97 15.90 -2.77
C ARG A 135 12.38 16.47 -2.98
N THR A 136 13.26 15.71 -3.60
CA THR A 136 14.71 16.02 -3.66
C THR A 136 15.18 16.51 -5.03
N GLY A 137 14.38 16.35 -6.09
CA GLY A 137 14.73 16.69 -7.46
C GLY A 137 14.45 18.13 -7.86
N GLY A 138 15.06 18.56 -8.97
CA GLY A 138 14.78 19.83 -9.63
C GLY A 138 13.49 19.80 -10.47
N ASP A 139 13.11 20.96 -11.02
CA ASP A 139 11.83 21.17 -11.70
C ASP A 139 11.51 20.16 -12.82
N SER A 140 12.53 19.73 -13.58
CA SER A 140 12.33 18.75 -14.65
C SER A 140 11.92 17.38 -14.09
N ALA A 141 12.69 16.87 -13.12
CA ALA A 141 12.40 15.60 -12.45
C ALA A 141 11.02 15.65 -11.78
N ARG A 142 10.72 16.72 -11.04
CA ARG A 142 9.43 16.95 -10.38
C ARG A 142 8.24 16.86 -11.34
N ARG A 143 8.35 17.48 -12.53
CA ARG A 143 7.28 17.42 -13.55
C ARG A 143 7.07 16.01 -14.09
N VAL A 144 8.15 15.26 -14.34
CA VAL A 144 8.08 13.91 -14.88
C VAL A 144 7.36 12.96 -13.92
N VAL A 145 7.79 12.91 -12.66
CA VAL A 145 7.19 11.99 -11.68
C VAL A 145 5.78 12.39 -11.25
N ALA A 146 5.45 13.69 -11.27
CA ALA A 146 4.07 14.14 -11.09
C ALA A 146 3.16 13.69 -12.25
N GLU A 147 3.67 13.73 -13.48
CA GLU A 147 2.95 13.24 -14.67
C GLU A 147 2.71 11.72 -14.61
N TYR A 148 3.68 10.95 -14.10
CA TYR A 148 3.55 9.51 -13.86
C TYR A 148 2.40 9.19 -12.90
N TYR A 149 2.34 9.87 -11.76
CA TYR A 149 1.19 9.73 -10.85
C TYR A 149 -0.14 10.16 -11.49
N ARG A 150 -0.16 11.27 -12.23
CA ARG A 150 -1.37 11.73 -12.94
C ARG A 150 -1.91 10.64 -13.87
N ARG A 151 -1.05 10.01 -14.66
CA ARG A 151 -1.43 8.95 -15.62
C ARG A 151 -2.06 7.75 -14.93
N GLY A 152 -1.48 7.30 -13.81
CA GLY A 152 -2.03 6.20 -13.02
C GLY A 152 -3.40 6.54 -12.41
N LEU A 153 -3.51 7.73 -11.80
CA LEU A 153 -4.78 8.20 -11.23
C LEU A 153 -5.86 8.31 -12.30
N GLU A 154 -5.54 8.86 -13.46
CA GLU A 154 -6.46 8.96 -14.60
C GLU A 154 -6.93 7.58 -15.10
N ALA A 155 -6.03 6.60 -15.15
CA ALA A 155 -6.37 5.25 -15.57
C ALA A 155 -7.40 4.58 -14.65
N VAL A 156 -7.27 4.78 -13.33
CA VAL A 156 -8.22 4.26 -12.34
C VAL A 156 -9.53 5.04 -12.37
N THR A 157 -9.51 6.37 -12.39
CA THR A 157 -10.75 7.16 -12.33
C THR A 157 -11.61 7.04 -13.59
N ARG A 158 -11.03 6.79 -14.77
CA ARG A 158 -11.80 6.49 -16.00
C ARG A 158 -12.72 5.27 -15.86
N ARG A 159 -12.40 4.37 -14.92
CA ARG A 159 -13.13 3.13 -14.63
C ARG A 159 -14.14 3.27 -13.49
N ALA A 160 -14.10 4.37 -12.73
CA ALA A 160 -14.92 4.63 -11.56
C ALA A 160 -16.37 5.06 -11.89
N ARG A 161 -17.09 4.26 -12.69
CA ARG A 161 -18.44 4.56 -13.21
C ARG A 161 -19.58 4.04 -12.31
N ASN A 162 -19.37 4.02 -11.00
CA ASN A 162 -20.35 3.55 -10.01
C ASN A 162 -20.62 4.63 -8.94
N GLY A 163 -21.69 4.45 -8.16
CA GLY A 163 -22.11 5.39 -7.13
C GLY A 163 -21.11 5.62 -5.99
N PHE A 164 -20.14 4.72 -5.82
CA PHE A 164 -19.06 4.82 -4.83
C PHE A 164 -17.77 5.42 -5.41
N ARG A 165 -17.73 5.74 -6.71
CA ARG A 165 -16.55 6.29 -7.40
C ARG A 165 -15.29 5.42 -7.28
N ILE A 166 -15.46 4.11 -7.21
CA ILE A 166 -14.34 3.16 -7.10
C ILE A 166 -13.93 2.63 -8.47
N GLY A 167 -12.66 2.77 -8.84
CA GLY A 167 -12.12 2.35 -10.15
C GLY A 167 -11.09 1.22 -10.10
N ILE A 168 -10.77 0.70 -8.92
CA ILE A 168 -9.79 -0.38 -8.72
C ILE A 168 -10.39 -1.74 -9.13
N PRO A 169 -9.56 -2.71 -9.56
CA PRO A 169 -10.03 -4.09 -9.73
C PRO A 169 -10.25 -4.75 -8.37
N PHE A 170 -11.40 -5.41 -8.19
CA PHE A 170 -11.70 -6.15 -6.96
C PHE A 170 -11.04 -7.54 -6.97
N ILE A 171 -9.71 -7.55 -6.90
CA ILE A 171 -8.90 -8.76 -6.73
C ILE A 171 -8.57 -8.99 -5.25
N TRP A 172 -7.93 -10.12 -4.92
CA TRP A 172 -7.41 -10.34 -3.56
C TRP A 172 -6.50 -9.17 -3.17
N CYS A 173 -6.70 -8.62 -1.97
CA CYS A 173 -6.09 -7.40 -1.45
C CYS A 173 -6.65 -6.09 -2.06
N SER A 174 -7.92 -6.07 -2.47
CA SER A 174 -8.53 -4.88 -3.10
C SER A 174 -8.50 -3.63 -2.21
N ASN A 175 -8.56 -3.78 -0.89
CA ASN A 175 -8.41 -2.66 0.03
C ASN A 175 -6.98 -2.07 0.05
N ASN A 176 -5.93 -2.86 -0.25
CA ASN A 176 -4.60 -2.29 -0.49
C ASN A 176 -4.60 -1.35 -1.68
N LEU A 177 -5.31 -1.72 -2.76
CA LEU A 177 -5.38 -0.90 -3.97
C LEU A 177 -6.10 0.42 -3.68
N LEU A 178 -7.15 0.40 -2.85
CA LEU A 178 -7.83 1.62 -2.39
C LEU A 178 -6.92 2.51 -1.55
N ALA A 179 -6.25 1.94 -0.54
CA ALA A 179 -5.30 2.68 0.29
C ALA A 179 -4.14 3.27 -0.55
N SER A 180 -3.66 2.52 -1.55
CA SER A 180 -2.58 2.93 -2.44
C SER A 180 -3.01 3.99 -3.44
N PHE A 181 -4.22 3.87 -4.00
CA PHE A 181 -4.82 4.90 -4.83
C PHE A 181 -5.00 6.21 -4.04
N ALA A 182 -5.54 6.14 -2.81
CA ALA A 182 -5.69 7.31 -1.94
C ALA A 182 -4.33 7.95 -1.62
N THR A 183 -3.30 7.14 -1.32
CA THR A 183 -1.94 7.62 -1.06
C THR A 183 -1.33 8.31 -2.28
N GLN A 184 -1.45 7.72 -3.46
CA GLN A 184 -0.97 8.32 -4.70
C GLN A 184 -1.71 9.62 -5.03
N ALA A 185 -3.03 9.68 -4.84
CA ALA A 185 -3.82 10.89 -5.03
C ALA A 185 -3.42 11.99 -4.04
N HIS A 186 -3.19 11.63 -2.78
CA HIS A 186 -2.66 12.52 -1.76
C HIS A 186 -1.30 13.11 -2.14
N PHE A 187 -0.36 12.25 -2.59
CA PHE A 187 0.95 12.69 -3.06
C PHE A 187 0.86 13.58 -4.28
N TYR A 188 0.09 13.19 -5.30
CA TYR A 188 -0.10 14.02 -6.49
C TYR A 188 -0.58 15.43 -6.15
N ARG A 189 -1.61 15.54 -5.30
CA ARG A 189 -2.12 16.83 -4.84
C ARG A 189 -1.08 17.64 -4.07
N ARG A 190 -0.22 16.99 -3.27
CA ARG A 190 0.92 17.66 -2.62
C ARG A 190 2.00 18.11 -3.60
N MET A 191 2.24 17.32 -4.64
CA MET A 191 3.29 17.60 -5.63
C MET A 191 2.94 18.76 -6.54
N THR A 192 1.65 18.93 -6.85
CA THR A 192 1.18 19.84 -7.91
C THR A 192 0.21 20.92 -7.43
N GLY A 193 -0.46 20.73 -6.29
CA GLY A 193 -1.60 21.53 -5.86
C GLY A 193 -2.90 21.20 -6.60
N ASP A 194 -2.87 20.28 -7.56
CA ASP A 194 -4.04 19.88 -8.35
C ASP A 194 -4.99 19.00 -7.50
N SER A 195 -6.26 19.43 -7.42
CA SER A 195 -7.31 18.75 -6.65
C SER A 195 -8.28 17.95 -7.53
N THR A 196 -7.98 17.75 -8.81
CA THR A 196 -8.81 16.99 -9.77
C THR A 196 -9.22 15.61 -9.25
N TYR A 197 -8.35 14.95 -8.48
CA TYR A 197 -8.59 13.61 -7.95
C TYR A 197 -9.07 13.57 -6.49
N LEU A 198 -9.28 14.71 -5.83
CA LEU A 198 -9.62 14.78 -4.39
C LEU A 198 -10.93 14.04 -4.06
N GLU A 199 -11.93 14.11 -4.94
CA GLU A 199 -13.19 13.42 -4.72
C GLU A 199 -13.02 11.90 -4.76
N TYR A 200 -12.14 11.39 -5.63
CA TYR A 200 -11.83 9.96 -5.71
C TYR A 200 -10.92 9.51 -4.56
N GLU A 201 -9.97 10.35 -4.14
CA GLU A 201 -9.15 10.15 -2.93
C GLU A 201 -10.06 9.95 -1.71
N THR A 202 -11.03 10.85 -1.55
CA THR A 202 -12.01 10.81 -0.45
C THR A 202 -12.90 9.58 -0.54
N ALA A 203 -13.44 9.26 -1.73
CA ALA A 203 -14.27 8.09 -1.94
C ALA A 203 -13.53 6.77 -1.62
N ALA A 204 -12.24 6.67 -1.94
CA ALA A 204 -11.42 5.52 -1.60
C ALA A 204 -11.27 5.35 -0.08
N LEU A 205 -11.05 6.45 0.66
CA LEU A 205 -11.00 6.42 2.13
C LEU A 205 -12.38 6.11 2.72
N ASP A 206 -13.44 6.76 2.24
CA ASP A 206 -14.81 6.54 2.70
C ASP A 206 -15.23 5.08 2.52
N TRP A 207 -14.84 4.44 1.41
CA TRP A 207 -15.06 3.00 1.21
C TRP A 207 -14.45 2.16 2.33
N LEU A 208 -13.20 2.44 2.71
CA LEU A 208 -12.50 1.72 3.78
C LEU A 208 -13.16 1.94 5.17
N PHE A 209 -13.97 2.99 5.32
CA PHE A 209 -14.68 3.32 6.57
C PHE A 209 -16.19 3.10 6.53
N GLY A 210 -16.73 2.44 5.50
CA GLY A 210 -18.12 1.97 5.48
C GLY A 210 -19.00 2.52 4.37
N SER A 211 -18.51 3.43 3.52
CA SER A 211 -19.22 3.86 2.31
C SER A 211 -19.05 2.83 1.19
N ASN A 212 -19.58 1.64 1.42
CA ASN A 212 -19.56 0.49 0.52
C ASN A 212 -20.90 -0.26 0.60
N PRO A 213 -21.18 -1.23 -0.31
CA PRO A 213 -22.47 -1.91 -0.37
C PRO A 213 -22.95 -2.56 0.94
N TRP A 214 -22.02 -2.90 1.83
CA TRP A 214 -22.30 -3.61 3.08
C TRP A 214 -22.45 -2.67 4.28
N GLY A 215 -22.05 -1.40 4.16
CA GLY A 215 -22.02 -0.48 5.30
C GLY A 215 -20.97 -0.84 6.36
N VAL A 216 -19.90 -1.54 5.96
CA VAL A 216 -18.90 -2.14 6.86
C VAL A 216 -17.58 -1.38 6.77
N SER A 217 -17.03 -0.93 7.90
CA SER A 217 -15.64 -0.49 7.91
C SER A 217 -14.72 -1.68 7.68
N MET A 218 -13.77 -1.50 6.77
CA MET A 218 -12.76 -2.50 6.45
C MET A 218 -11.63 -2.53 7.48
N VAL A 219 -11.68 -1.69 8.52
CA VAL A 219 -10.70 -1.67 9.61
C VAL A 219 -11.31 -2.25 10.87
N ILE A 220 -10.73 -3.33 11.36
CA ILE A 220 -11.25 -4.05 12.52
C ILE A 220 -11.31 -3.11 13.73
N GLY A 221 -12.48 -2.98 14.35
CA GLY A 221 -12.67 -2.17 15.56
C GLY A 221 -12.86 -0.66 15.32
N LEU A 222 -12.91 -0.18 14.08
CA LEU A 222 -13.25 1.21 13.76
C LEU A 222 -14.62 1.31 13.07
N GLY A 223 -15.36 2.39 13.35
CA GLY A 223 -16.73 2.55 12.85
C GLY A 223 -17.78 1.81 13.68
N THR A 224 -19.04 1.83 13.22
CA THR A 224 -20.17 1.17 13.90
C THR A 224 -20.30 -0.30 13.54
N THR A 225 -19.98 -0.65 12.29
CA THR A 225 -20.01 -2.00 11.74
C THR A 225 -18.62 -2.30 11.18
N TYR A 226 -18.02 -3.42 11.59
CA TYR A 226 -16.65 -3.81 11.24
C TYR A 226 -16.48 -5.34 11.43
N PRO A 227 -15.46 -5.95 10.81
CA PRO A 227 -15.24 -7.39 10.91
C PRO A 227 -15.09 -7.90 12.34
N ARG A 228 -15.81 -8.96 12.67
CA ARG A 228 -15.87 -9.66 13.96
C ARG A 228 -15.15 -10.98 13.94
N THR A 229 -15.08 -11.62 12.78
CA THR A 229 -14.47 -12.93 12.58
C THR A 229 -13.41 -12.90 11.48
N PRO A 230 -12.37 -12.04 11.60
CA PRO A 230 -11.29 -11.97 10.63
C PRO A 230 -10.58 -13.33 10.48
N HIS A 231 -10.11 -13.63 9.27
CA HIS A 231 -9.30 -14.82 9.00
C HIS A 231 -7.94 -14.70 9.69
N SER A 232 -7.86 -15.12 10.95
CA SER A 232 -6.63 -15.16 11.72
C SER A 232 -6.61 -16.39 12.63
N VAL A 233 -5.85 -17.40 12.22
CA VAL A 233 -5.72 -18.67 12.98
C VAL A 233 -5.22 -18.40 14.40
N VAL A 234 -4.25 -17.49 14.56
CA VAL A 234 -3.69 -17.15 15.87
C VAL A 234 -4.73 -16.46 16.76
N ALA A 235 -5.45 -15.47 16.24
CA ALA A 235 -6.48 -14.78 17.01
C ALA A 235 -7.63 -15.72 17.39
N GLN A 236 -8.04 -16.60 16.46
CA GLN A 236 -9.06 -17.60 16.70
C GLN A 236 -8.66 -18.59 17.80
N GLN A 237 -7.44 -19.15 17.73
CA GLN A 237 -6.95 -20.13 18.71
C GLN A 237 -6.72 -19.53 20.10
N LEU A 238 -6.33 -18.26 20.15
CA LEU A 238 -6.06 -17.55 21.41
C LEU A 238 -7.30 -16.80 21.93
N HIS A 239 -8.44 -16.88 21.25
CA HIS A 239 -9.66 -16.12 21.57
C HIS A 239 -9.42 -14.61 21.73
N LEU A 240 -8.59 -14.05 20.85
CA LEU A 240 -8.23 -12.63 20.87
C LEU A 240 -9.12 -11.83 19.94
N GLN A 241 -9.61 -10.70 20.43
CA GLN A 241 -10.23 -9.69 19.58
C GLN A 241 -9.13 -8.85 18.92
N LEU A 242 -9.12 -8.84 17.59
CA LEU A 242 -8.23 -7.97 16.82
C LEU A 242 -8.81 -6.55 16.74
N THR A 243 -7.93 -5.56 16.59
CA THR A 243 -8.29 -4.15 16.36
C THR A 243 -7.23 -3.46 15.51
N GLY A 244 -7.62 -2.50 14.69
CA GLY A 244 -6.75 -1.63 13.90
C GLY A 244 -6.24 -2.21 12.58
N GLY A 245 -6.40 -3.53 12.35
CA GLY A 245 -6.03 -4.17 11.10
C GLY A 245 -7.01 -3.83 9.98
N LEU A 246 -6.50 -3.38 8.83
CA LEU A 246 -7.23 -3.37 7.58
C LEU A 246 -7.40 -4.82 7.10
N VAL A 247 -8.60 -5.22 6.67
CA VAL A 247 -8.81 -6.53 6.02
C VAL A 247 -8.61 -6.45 4.51
N ASP A 248 -8.32 -7.58 3.87
CA ASP A 248 -8.08 -7.72 2.42
C ASP A 248 -9.12 -7.00 1.54
N GLY A 249 -10.39 -7.11 1.90
CA GLY A 249 -11.50 -6.44 1.23
C GLY A 249 -12.16 -7.28 0.14
N PRO A 250 -13.21 -6.74 -0.47
CA PRO A 250 -14.05 -7.48 -1.38
C PRO A 250 -13.30 -7.95 -2.63
N VAL A 251 -13.64 -9.14 -3.11
CA VAL A 251 -13.13 -9.71 -4.35
C VAL A 251 -14.25 -9.91 -5.35
N TYR A 252 -13.91 -10.09 -6.62
CA TYR A 252 -14.86 -10.60 -7.61
C TYR A 252 -15.39 -11.94 -7.13
N ARG A 253 -16.71 -12.17 -7.28
CA ARG A 253 -17.35 -13.45 -6.94
C ARG A 253 -16.61 -14.64 -7.55
N SER A 254 -16.20 -14.50 -8.81
CA SER A 254 -15.45 -15.53 -9.52
C SER A 254 -14.12 -15.87 -8.87
N ILE A 255 -13.46 -14.92 -8.19
CA ILE A 255 -12.24 -15.20 -7.42
C ILE A 255 -12.60 -16.05 -6.21
N PHE A 256 -13.54 -15.59 -5.38
CA PHE A 256 -13.99 -16.33 -4.18
C PHE A 256 -14.39 -17.77 -4.52
N GLU A 257 -15.20 -17.99 -5.56
CA GLU A 257 -15.70 -19.32 -5.95
C GLU A 257 -14.61 -20.30 -6.44
N HIS A 258 -13.44 -19.81 -6.84
CA HIS A 258 -12.36 -20.64 -7.41
C HIS A 258 -11.11 -20.74 -6.53
N LEU A 259 -11.09 -20.06 -5.38
CA LEU A 259 -9.99 -20.14 -4.44
C LEU A 259 -9.99 -21.48 -3.68
N ARG A 260 -8.80 -22.06 -3.50
CA ARG A 260 -8.65 -23.41 -2.95
C ARG A 260 -8.84 -23.44 -1.45
N GLY A 261 -9.84 -24.19 -1.00
CA GLY A 261 -10.07 -24.44 0.44
C GLY A 261 -10.87 -23.35 1.14
N ILE A 262 -11.22 -22.28 0.41
CA ILE A 262 -12.10 -21.23 0.90
C ILE A 262 -13.54 -21.74 1.01
N ARG A 263 -14.21 -21.40 2.10
CA ARG A 263 -15.65 -21.61 2.31
C ARG A 263 -16.07 -20.86 3.56
N LEU A 264 -17.32 -20.43 3.62
CA LEU A 264 -17.90 -19.89 4.84
C LEU A 264 -18.07 -21.00 5.88
N LEU A 265 -17.74 -20.71 7.13
CA LEU A 265 -17.95 -21.62 8.25
C LEU A 265 -19.26 -21.33 9.00
N GLU A 266 -19.75 -20.09 8.90
CA GLU A 266 -20.99 -19.59 9.46
C GLU A 266 -21.97 -19.14 8.35
N ALA A 267 -23.15 -18.68 8.75
CA ALA A 267 -24.11 -18.11 7.81
C ALA A 267 -23.62 -16.75 7.28
N ASP A 268 -23.78 -16.51 5.98
CA ASP A 268 -23.44 -15.24 5.35
C ASP A 268 -24.40 -14.11 5.79
N GLU A 269 -23.97 -13.29 6.75
CA GLU A 269 -24.73 -12.13 7.22
C GLU A 269 -24.92 -11.07 6.12
N TYR A 270 -24.06 -11.07 5.10
CA TYR A 270 -24.08 -10.13 3.99
C TYR A 270 -24.70 -10.70 2.71
N ALA A 271 -25.30 -11.89 2.75
CA ALA A 271 -25.96 -12.51 1.59
C ALA A 271 -26.92 -11.58 0.83
N PRO A 272 -27.75 -10.73 1.50
CA PRO A 272 -28.61 -9.77 0.80
C PRO A 272 -27.85 -8.71 -0.04
N PHE A 273 -26.60 -8.42 0.32
CA PHE A 273 -25.74 -7.42 -0.33
C PHE A 273 -24.71 -8.07 -1.28
N ASN A 274 -24.37 -9.34 -1.07
CA ASN A 274 -23.59 -10.19 -1.96
C ASN A 274 -24.43 -10.67 -3.16
N THR A 275 -25.10 -9.76 -3.87
CA THR A 275 -25.93 -10.05 -5.05
C THR A 275 -25.26 -9.68 -6.38
N GLY A 276 -24.17 -8.91 -6.31
CA GLY A 276 -23.42 -8.44 -7.47
C GLY A 276 -22.25 -9.34 -7.88
N PHE A 277 -21.37 -8.75 -8.70
CA PHE A 277 -20.13 -9.37 -9.19
C PHE A 277 -18.96 -9.28 -8.21
N ILE A 278 -19.11 -8.56 -7.09
CA ILE A 278 -18.18 -8.55 -5.96
C ILE A 278 -18.86 -9.11 -4.71
N VAL A 279 -18.06 -9.69 -3.82
CA VAL A 279 -18.50 -10.27 -2.55
C VAL A 279 -17.57 -9.85 -1.41
N TYR A 280 -18.12 -9.75 -0.22
CA TYR A 280 -17.40 -9.60 1.05
C TYR A 280 -18.07 -10.49 2.08
N HIS A 281 -17.28 -11.18 2.91
CA HIS A 281 -17.81 -12.01 3.98
C HIS A 281 -17.02 -11.73 5.26
N ASP A 282 -17.73 -11.50 6.37
CA ASP A 282 -17.09 -11.50 7.67
C ASP A 282 -17.09 -12.92 8.24
N ASP A 283 -16.18 -13.77 7.74
CA ASP A 283 -16.09 -15.16 8.14
C ASP A 283 -14.63 -15.62 8.19
N VAL A 284 -14.28 -16.39 9.21
CA VAL A 284 -12.92 -16.91 9.40
C VAL A 284 -12.49 -17.91 8.33
N GLY A 285 -13.43 -18.49 7.56
CA GLY A 285 -13.17 -19.35 6.42
C GLY A 285 -12.93 -18.60 5.10
N ASP A 286 -13.18 -17.29 5.06
CA ASP A 286 -12.89 -16.41 3.93
C ASP A 286 -11.59 -15.63 4.14
N TYR A 287 -10.47 -16.28 3.80
CA TYR A 287 -9.17 -15.62 3.78
C TYR A 287 -9.00 -14.61 2.64
N SER A 288 -9.89 -14.60 1.64
CA SER A 288 -9.72 -13.75 0.45
C SER A 288 -10.27 -12.35 0.63
N THR A 289 -11.25 -12.20 1.53
CA THR A 289 -11.87 -10.90 1.82
C THR A 289 -11.65 -10.40 3.24
N ASN A 290 -11.37 -11.29 4.19
CA ASN A 290 -11.41 -10.97 5.62
C ASN A 290 -10.11 -11.25 6.38
N GLU A 291 -8.99 -11.50 5.70
CA GLU A 291 -7.68 -11.63 6.34
C GLU A 291 -7.09 -10.23 6.66
N PRO A 292 -6.61 -9.97 7.90
CA PRO A 292 -5.97 -8.71 8.24
C PRO A 292 -4.56 -8.60 7.66
N ILE A 293 -4.28 -7.46 7.01
CA ILE A 293 -3.10 -7.24 6.18
C ILE A 293 -2.22 -6.11 6.73
N MET A 294 -0.97 -6.44 7.06
CA MET A 294 -0.03 -5.50 7.69
C MET A 294 0.38 -4.36 6.76
N ASP A 295 0.63 -4.66 5.49
CA ASP A 295 1.04 -3.71 4.46
C ASP A 295 -0.05 -2.69 4.14
N GLY A 296 -1.29 -3.17 3.95
CA GLY A 296 -2.45 -2.29 3.76
C GLY A 296 -2.72 -1.43 4.98
N THR A 297 -2.59 -1.99 6.18
CA THR A 297 -2.72 -1.25 7.45
C THR A 297 -1.66 -0.16 7.57
N ALA A 298 -0.40 -0.46 7.25
CA ALA A 298 0.69 0.52 7.30
C ALA A 298 0.47 1.67 6.32
N ASN A 299 0.07 1.36 5.09
CA ASN A 299 -0.23 2.36 4.07
C ASN A 299 -1.42 3.25 4.46
N LEU A 300 -2.52 2.65 4.94
CA LEU A 300 -3.68 3.39 5.41
C LEU A 300 -3.32 4.31 6.58
N ALA A 301 -2.55 3.82 7.56
CA ALA A 301 -2.09 4.64 8.68
C ALA A 301 -1.27 5.85 8.21
N TYR A 302 -0.42 5.66 7.19
CA TYR A 302 0.38 6.73 6.61
C TYR A 302 -0.49 7.84 5.97
N VAL A 303 -1.43 7.47 5.08
CA VAL A 303 -2.27 8.47 4.41
C VAL A 303 -3.20 9.20 5.39
N LEU A 304 -3.73 8.50 6.40
CA LEU A 304 -4.53 9.12 7.46
C LEU A 304 -3.72 10.13 8.28
N ALA A 305 -2.47 9.80 8.62
CA ALA A 305 -1.56 10.74 9.28
C ALA A 305 -1.32 11.99 8.40
N GLY A 306 -1.15 11.81 7.09
CA GLY A 306 -1.05 12.91 6.12
C GLY A 306 -2.26 13.83 6.12
N TRP A 307 -3.47 13.25 6.16
CA TRP A 307 -4.74 13.98 6.25
C TRP A 307 -4.94 14.70 7.58
N ALA A 308 -4.58 14.06 8.70
CA ALA A 308 -4.71 14.65 10.02
C ALA A 308 -3.82 15.89 10.18
N VAL A 309 -2.60 15.88 9.62
CA VAL A 309 -1.68 17.02 9.65
C VAL A 309 -2.13 18.17 8.74
N ALA A 310 -2.80 17.85 7.62
CA ALA A 310 -3.33 18.83 6.67
C ALA A 310 -4.64 19.49 7.15
N SER A 311 -5.38 18.84 8.04
CA SER A 311 -6.60 19.38 8.63
C SER A 311 -6.24 20.33 9.78
N PRO A 312 -6.77 21.58 9.83
CA PRO A 312 -6.66 22.36 11.06
C PRO A 312 -7.34 21.57 12.17
N LEU A 313 -6.67 21.45 13.34
CA LEU A 313 -7.26 20.84 14.53
C LEU A 313 -8.62 21.51 14.77
N ARG A 314 -9.71 20.80 14.47
CA ARG A 314 -11.04 21.27 14.87
C ARG A 314 -11.07 21.18 16.38
N ALA A 315 -11.25 22.32 17.04
CA ALA A 315 -11.58 22.34 18.45
C ALA A 315 -12.82 21.44 18.63
N CYS A 316 -12.65 20.36 19.38
CA CYS A 316 -13.73 19.49 19.79
C CYS A 316 -14.73 20.36 20.59
N PRO A 317 -15.96 20.59 20.10
CA PRO A 317 -16.90 21.52 20.74
C PRO A 317 -17.33 21.08 22.16
N GLN A 318 -17.02 19.84 22.53
CA GLN A 318 -17.34 19.23 23.82
C GLN A 318 -16.11 18.99 24.71
N CYS A 319 -14.91 19.27 24.21
CA CYS A 319 -13.69 19.17 24.98
C CYS A 319 -13.44 20.55 25.57
N GLY A 320 -13.77 20.72 26.85
CA GLY A 320 -13.61 21.98 27.57
C GLY A 320 -12.23 22.60 27.33
N ASP A 321 -12.20 23.93 27.18
CA ASP A 321 -11.04 24.72 26.82
C ASP A 321 -9.78 24.33 27.61
N GLY A 322 -8.79 23.77 26.91
CA GLY A 322 -7.54 23.36 27.54
C GLY A 322 -6.44 22.97 26.55
N ALA A 323 -5.55 23.92 26.27
CA ALA A 323 -4.27 23.77 25.57
C ALA A 323 -4.29 23.65 24.04
N THR A 324 -4.42 24.80 23.37
CA THR A 324 -3.90 25.03 22.02
C THR A 324 -2.37 24.90 22.05
N LEU A 325 -1.82 23.77 21.57
CA LEU A 325 -0.39 23.65 21.31
C LEU A 325 -0.03 24.51 20.08
N GLN A 326 0.45 25.73 20.32
CA GLN A 326 1.07 26.54 19.29
C GLN A 326 2.29 25.80 18.72
N ARG A 327 2.33 25.67 17.38
CA ARG A 327 3.51 25.18 16.65
C ARG A 327 4.71 26.05 17.02
N ARG A 328 5.64 25.51 17.81
CA ARG A 328 7.01 26.04 17.85
C ARG A 328 7.62 25.85 16.47
N ARG A 329 7.72 26.93 15.70
CA ARG A 329 8.79 27.05 14.71
C ARG A 329 10.08 27.18 15.50
N SER A 330 11.05 26.32 15.23
CA SER A 330 12.42 26.44 15.72
C SER A 330 13.33 26.72 14.50
N PRO A 331 14.44 27.44 14.73
CA PRO A 331 15.05 28.36 13.76
C PRO A 331 15.78 27.68 12.62
#